data_AF-A0A928C4Q0-F1
#
_entry.id   AF-A0A928C4Q0-F1
#
_cell.length_a   1.000
_cell.length_b   1.000
_cell.length_c   1.000
_cell.angle_alpha   90.00
_cell.angle_beta   90.00
_cell.angle_gamma   90.00
#
_symmetry.space_group_name_H-M   'P 1'
#
loop_
_entity.id
_entity.type
_entity.pdbx_description
1 polymer ?
#
loop_
_entity_poly.entity_id
_entity_poly.type
_entity_poly.pdbx_seq_one_letter_code
_entity_poly.pdbx_strand_id
1 'polypeptide(L)'
;MRDNLHEDRAKGIDFLRFFSAMGIVIFHFACYSEANWNIFLENANASWGNLLVMTFFVVSGFCLYLNNSKIESVAQSTYFYYKRWKSIFPMFYVGYLFCYIDRMFEVHSLLISPSPWHKIWLTIFGMDGYFLYRSVNFYLIGEWFLGAIVLVYLIYPLILWLFEKKPVLLFTVLVALSVFLPYSVFFEIGPFRNLITCTACFVTGMLMARYRQVLQRRILFWASLFILIAGIFFPVPVISKTVPVALFMAISFFVVMKKIGELLENSGKWCERVMLFGGKISYPMFLVQHVVIMKVLAINNSSDKFCSLGYLLLSLILSIVFAYALSVITREISNWSLFQVTGEKIKEKFRK
;
A
#
# COMPACT_ATOMS: atom_id res chain seq x y z
N MET A 1 -4.76 19.87 23.23
CA MET A 1 -5.31 18.59 22.74
C MET A 1 -4.31 17.83 21.85
N ARG A 2 -3.05 17.64 22.29
CA ARG A 2 -2.04 16.85 21.55
C ARG A 2 -1.69 15.51 22.21
N ASP A 3 -2.18 15.24 23.42
CA ASP A 3 -1.73 14.10 24.21
C ASP A 3 -2.58 12.81 24.06
N ASN A 4 -3.78 12.88 23.46
CA ASN A 4 -4.66 11.70 23.33
C ASN A 4 -4.49 10.93 21.99
N LEU A 5 -3.54 11.31 21.13
CA LEU A 5 -3.32 10.60 19.85
C LEU A 5 -2.44 9.34 19.98
N HIS A 6 -1.85 9.11 21.17
CA HIS A 6 -0.90 8.02 21.39
C HIS A 6 -1.54 6.73 21.95
N GLU A 7 -2.73 6.78 22.57
CA GLU A 7 -3.31 5.63 23.27
C GLU A 7 -4.01 4.60 22.35
N ASP A 8 -4.50 5.00 21.17
CA ASP A 8 -5.22 4.10 20.22
C ASP A 8 -4.37 3.59 19.05
N ARG A 9 -3.06 3.90 19.03
CA ARG A 9 -2.17 3.50 17.93
C ARG A 9 -1.74 2.04 18.07
N ALA A 10 -2.03 1.23 17.06
CA ALA A 10 -1.51 -0.14 16.97
C ALA A 10 0.02 -0.12 16.73
N LYS A 11 0.78 -0.35 17.81
CA LYS A 11 2.25 -0.43 17.78
C LYS A 11 2.76 -1.42 16.73
N GLY A 12 3.89 -1.09 16.11
CA GLY A 12 4.57 -1.90 15.09
C GLY A 12 4.00 -1.80 13.69
N ILE A 13 2.82 -1.21 13.49
CA ILE A 13 2.22 -1.04 12.16
C ILE A 13 3.00 -0.03 11.31
N ASP A 14 3.48 1.07 11.90
CA ASP A 14 4.21 2.07 11.12
C ASP A 14 5.58 1.56 10.68
N PHE A 15 6.25 0.75 11.50
CA PHE A 15 7.43 0.01 11.09
C PHE A 15 7.13 -0.90 9.90
N LEU A 16 6.07 -1.72 10.00
CA LEU A 16 5.69 -2.64 8.93
C LEU A 16 5.40 -1.91 7.61
N ARG A 17 4.71 -0.76 7.67
CA ARG A 17 4.46 0.09 6.50
C ARG A 17 5.75 0.63 5.91
N PHE A 18 6.62 1.17 6.75
CA PHE A 18 7.87 1.79 6.29
C PHE A 18 8.81 0.76 5.69
N PHE A 19 9.01 -0.37 6.36
CA PHE A 19 9.80 -1.48 5.86
C PHE A 19 9.24 -2.01 4.53
N SER A 20 7.92 -2.19 4.43
CA SER A 20 7.29 -2.64 3.19
C SER A 20 7.47 -1.63 2.06
N ALA A 21 7.36 -0.33 2.35
CA ALA A 21 7.58 0.71 1.36
C ALA A 21 9.04 0.71 0.86
N MET A 22 10.02 0.56 1.75
CA MET A 22 11.44 0.42 1.36
C MET A 22 11.65 -0.83 0.49
N GLY A 23 11.06 -1.96 0.87
CA GLY A 23 11.11 -3.19 0.09
C GLY A 23 10.50 -3.04 -1.31
N ILE A 24 9.44 -2.24 -1.46
CA ILE A 24 8.84 -1.92 -2.76
C ILE A 24 9.77 -1.08 -3.63
N VAL A 25 10.50 -0.11 -3.05
CA VAL A 25 11.53 0.65 -3.78
C VAL A 25 12.62 -0.30 -4.27
N ILE A 26 13.12 -1.19 -3.40
CA ILE A 26 14.15 -2.17 -3.73
C ILE A 26 13.68 -3.11 -4.85
N PHE A 27 12.46 -3.62 -4.75
CA PHE A 27 11.85 -4.50 -5.77
C PHE A 27 11.75 -3.80 -7.14
N HIS A 28 11.20 -2.58 -7.19
CA HIS A 28 11.06 -1.86 -8.45
C HIS A 28 12.42 -1.44 -9.03
N PHE A 29 13.38 -1.07 -8.18
CA PHE A 29 14.75 -0.82 -8.65
C PHE A 29 15.32 -2.06 -9.33
N ALA A 30 15.15 -3.23 -8.74
CA ALA A 30 15.58 -4.49 -9.33
C ALA A 30 14.88 -4.81 -10.66
N CYS A 31 13.62 -4.39 -10.85
CA CYS A 31 12.90 -4.56 -12.12
C CYS A 31 13.48 -3.71 -13.26
N TYR A 32 14.04 -2.55 -12.97
CA TYR A 32 14.56 -1.61 -13.98
C TYR A 32 16.08 -1.64 -14.12
N SER A 33 16.80 -2.17 -13.14
CA SER A 33 18.26 -2.17 -13.15
C SER A 33 18.85 -3.27 -14.05
N GLU A 34 19.88 -2.93 -14.81
CA GLU A 34 20.63 -3.87 -15.66
C GLU A 34 21.61 -4.78 -14.89
N ALA A 35 21.82 -4.55 -13.58
CA ALA A 35 22.75 -5.32 -12.76
C ALA A 35 22.21 -6.69 -12.28
N ASN A 36 21.04 -7.11 -12.77
CA ASN A 36 20.44 -8.43 -12.51
C ASN A 36 20.28 -8.78 -11.02
N TRP A 37 19.46 -8.01 -10.31
CA TRP A 37 19.17 -8.20 -8.88
C TRP A 37 18.11 -9.27 -8.59
N ASN A 38 18.31 -10.50 -9.05
CA ASN A 38 17.31 -11.58 -8.93
C ASN A 38 16.85 -11.85 -7.49
N ILE A 39 17.75 -11.72 -6.50
CA ILE A 39 17.43 -11.89 -5.08
C ILE A 39 16.39 -10.88 -4.56
N PHE A 40 16.28 -9.71 -5.21
CA PHE A 40 15.31 -8.67 -4.89
C PHE A 40 14.03 -8.75 -5.71
N LEU A 41 13.98 -9.62 -6.73
CA LEU A 41 12.79 -9.84 -7.57
C LEU A 41 11.89 -10.93 -7.00
N GLU A 42 12.46 -12.10 -6.72
CA GLU A 42 11.71 -13.30 -6.34
C GLU A 42 12.29 -13.99 -5.11
N ASN A 43 11.42 -14.69 -4.39
CA ASN A 43 11.77 -15.76 -3.46
C ASN A 43 11.25 -17.10 -4.03
N ALA A 44 11.40 -18.20 -3.28
CA ALA A 44 11.01 -19.54 -3.76
C ALA A 44 9.52 -19.67 -4.15
N ASN A 45 8.64 -18.80 -3.66
CA ASN A 45 7.20 -18.94 -3.81
C ASN A 45 6.44 -17.70 -4.32
N ALA A 46 7.04 -16.51 -4.36
CA ALA A 46 6.39 -15.30 -4.83
C ALA A 46 7.43 -14.22 -5.20
N SER A 47 7.01 -13.22 -5.99
CA SER A 47 7.80 -11.98 -6.10
C SER A 47 7.73 -11.18 -4.80
N TRP A 48 8.82 -10.49 -4.45
CA TRP A 48 8.82 -9.61 -3.28
C TRP A 48 7.78 -8.49 -3.42
N GLY A 49 7.60 -7.96 -4.63
CA GLY A 49 6.55 -6.98 -4.92
C GLY A 49 5.16 -7.48 -4.55
N ASN A 50 4.79 -8.70 -4.94
CA ASN A 50 3.48 -9.26 -4.62
C ASN A 50 3.30 -9.45 -3.11
N LEU A 51 4.29 -10.01 -2.42
CA LEU A 51 4.26 -10.21 -0.97
C LEU A 51 4.05 -8.89 -0.21
N LEU A 52 4.81 -7.86 -0.57
CA LEU A 52 4.78 -6.56 0.09
C LEU A 52 3.48 -5.80 -0.20
N VAL A 53 2.98 -5.82 -1.44
CA VAL A 53 1.69 -5.21 -1.76
C VAL A 53 0.52 -5.93 -1.09
N MET A 54 0.53 -7.27 -1.03
CA MET A 54 -0.48 -8.02 -0.27
C MET A 54 -0.45 -7.65 1.21
N THR A 55 0.74 -7.46 1.78
CA THR A 55 0.91 -6.96 3.16
C THR A 55 0.30 -5.57 3.33
N PHE A 56 0.44 -4.65 2.36
CA PHE A 56 -0.23 -3.34 2.43
C PHE A 56 -1.76 -3.46 2.48
N PHE A 57 -2.37 -4.38 1.73
CA PHE A 57 -3.81 -4.64 1.85
C PHE A 57 -4.19 -5.19 3.23
N VAL A 58 -3.40 -6.13 3.77
CA VAL A 58 -3.60 -6.68 5.13
C VAL A 58 -3.50 -5.57 6.18
N VAL A 59 -2.47 -4.73 6.11
CA VAL A 59 -2.29 -3.57 7.00
C VAL A 59 -3.46 -2.60 6.87
N SER A 60 -3.93 -2.36 5.64
CA SER A 60 -5.05 -1.46 5.39
C SER A 60 -6.33 -1.98 6.03
N GLY A 61 -6.68 -3.25 5.82
CA GLY A 61 -7.86 -3.87 6.44
C GLY A 61 -7.77 -3.95 7.96
N PHE A 62 -6.59 -4.26 8.49
CA PHE A 62 -6.34 -4.28 9.93
C PHE A 62 -6.60 -2.92 10.56
N CYS A 63 -5.98 -1.86 10.03
CA CYS A 63 -6.14 -0.51 10.56
C CYS A 63 -7.54 0.04 10.33
N LEU A 64 -8.16 -0.24 9.18
CA LEU A 64 -9.49 0.29 8.91
C LEU A 64 -10.53 -0.34 9.83
N TYR A 65 -10.44 -1.64 10.07
CA TYR A 65 -11.35 -2.31 11.01
C TYR A 65 -11.20 -1.78 12.43
N LEU A 66 -9.97 -1.52 12.91
CA LEU A 66 -9.77 -0.94 14.24
C LEU A 66 -10.40 0.46 14.39
N ASN A 67 -10.38 1.27 13.34
CA ASN A 67 -10.85 2.66 13.39
C ASN A 67 -12.31 2.83 12.95
N ASN A 68 -12.86 1.87 12.21
CA ASN A 68 -14.15 1.96 11.53
C ASN A 68 -14.86 0.60 11.54
N SER A 69 -14.94 -0.06 12.70
CA SER A 69 -15.60 -1.36 12.88
C SER A 69 -17.13 -1.30 12.79
N LYS A 70 -17.72 -0.11 12.76
CA LYS A 70 -19.17 0.09 12.64
C LYS A 70 -19.48 1.26 11.70
N ILE A 71 -20.44 1.05 10.80
CA ILE A 71 -21.04 2.07 9.93
C ILE A 71 -22.55 1.80 9.93
N GLU A 72 -23.28 2.57 10.73
CA GLU A 72 -24.70 2.34 11.04
C GLU A 72 -25.63 3.35 10.35
N SER A 73 -25.09 4.43 9.79
CA SER A 73 -25.88 5.47 9.12
C SER A 73 -25.25 5.99 7.82
N VAL A 74 -26.08 6.57 6.94
CA VAL A 74 -25.64 7.25 5.71
C VAL A 74 -24.67 8.39 6.01
N ALA A 75 -24.90 9.09 7.13
CA ALA A 75 -24.02 10.14 7.63
C ALA A 75 -22.62 9.60 7.98
N GLN A 76 -22.55 8.49 8.73
CA GLN A 76 -21.28 7.83 9.05
C GLN A 76 -20.56 7.31 7.80
N SER A 77 -21.32 6.75 6.83
CA SER A 77 -20.77 6.30 5.55
C SER A 77 -20.18 7.46 4.74
N THR A 78 -20.88 8.60 4.67
CA THR A 78 -20.38 9.82 4.00
C THR A 78 -19.11 10.33 4.66
N TYR A 79 -19.09 10.39 5.99
CA TYR A 79 -17.91 10.80 6.75
C TYR A 79 -16.73 9.85 6.57
N PHE A 80 -17.00 8.54 6.48
CA PHE A 80 -15.99 7.53 6.17
C PHE A 80 -15.34 7.81 4.81
N TYR A 81 -16.12 8.00 3.75
CA TYR A 81 -15.58 8.28 2.42
C TYR A 81 -14.81 9.60 2.37
N TYR A 82 -15.30 10.64 3.05
CA TYR A 82 -14.57 11.90 3.18
C TYR A 82 -13.19 11.71 3.86
N LYS A 83 -13.13 10.93 4.95
CA LYS A 83 -11.86 10.60 5.62
C LYS A 83 -10.90 9.85 4.69
N ARG A 84 -11.41 8.86 3.93
CA ARG A 84 -10.60 8.12 2.95
C ARG A 84 -10.07 9.07 1.87
N TRP A 85 -10.95 9.90 1.33
CA TRP A 85 -10.60 10.86 0.29
C TRP A 85 -9.48 11.79 0.77
N LYS A 86 -9.66 12.41 1.94
CA LYS A 86 -8.68 13.33 2.54
C LYS A 86 -7.33 12.67 2.83
N SER A 87 -7.33 11.36 3.14
CA SER A 87 -6.09 10.63 3.41
C SER A 87 -5.30 10.22 2.17
N ILE A 88 -5.93 10.19 0.99
CA ILE A 88 -5.35 9.61 -0.23
C ILE A 88 -5.12 10.68 -1.29
N PHE A 89 -6.17 11.41 -1.65
CA PHE A 89 -6.22 12.22 -2.86
C PHE A 89 -5.41 13.52 -2.80
N PRO A 90 -5.41 14.31 -1.71
CA PRO A 90 -4.60 15.52 -1.65
C PRO A 90 -3.12 15.26 -1.96
N MET A 91 -2.56 14.23 -1.34
CA MET A 91 -1.17 13.83 -1.57
C MET A 91 -0.96 13.26 -2.98
N PHE A 92 -1.90 12.47 -3.47
CA PHE A 92 -1.88 11.97 -4.85
C PHE A 92 -1.86 13.12 -5.86
N TYR A 93 -2.74 14.11 -5.74
CA TYR A 93 -2.81 15.21 -6.70
C TYR A 93 -1.57 16.10 -6.67
N VAL A 94 -1.03 16.41 -5.49
CA VAL A 94 0.21 17.19 -5.38
C VAL A 94 1.37 16.43 -6.02
N GLY A 95 1.50 15.12 -5.74
CA GLY A 95 2.53 14.28 -6.35
C GLY A 95 2.36 14.17 -7.86
N TYR A 96 1.11 14.00 -8.33
CA TYR A 96 0.78 13.87 -9.73
C TYR A 96 1.14 15.14 -10.48
N LEU A 97 0.71 16.30 -9.97
CA LEU A 97 0.99 17.60 -10.56
C LEU A 97 2.49 17.87 -10.64
N PHE A 98 3.25 17.55 -9.59
CA PHE A 98 4.69 17.72 -9.59
C PHE A 98 5.35 16.87 -10.69
N CYS A 99 5.04 15.57 -10.76
CA CYS A 99 5.58 14.70 -11.79
C CYS A 99 5.08 15.07 -13.19
N TYR A 100 3.87 15.62 -13.31
CA TYR A 100 3.32 16.08 -14.58
C TYR A 100 4.15 17.25 -15.12
N ILE A 101 4.42 18.25 -14.25
CA ILE A 101 5.25 19.40 -14.59
C ILE A 101 6.68 18.98 -14.94
N ASP A 102 7.30 18.11 -14.15
CA ASP A 102 8.62 17.52 -14.45
C ASP A 102 8.63 16.89 -15.85
N ARG A 103 7.64 16.04 -16.14
CA ARG A 103 7.52 15.38 -17.44
C ARG A 103 7.28 16.36 -18.59
N MET A 104 6.49 17.42 -18.38
CA MET A 104 6.27 18.47 -19.38
C MET A 104 7.58 19.15 -19.79
N PHE A 105 8.47 19.41 -18.83
CA PHE A 105 9.78 20.00 -19.11
C PHE A 105 10.69 19.04 -19.88
N GLU A 106 10.63 17.73 -19.62
CA GLU A 106 11.41 16.73 -20.38
C GLU A 106 10.95 16.59 -21.83
N VAL A 107 9.64 16.61 -22.08
CA VAL A 107 9.09 16.38 -23.43
C VAL A 107 8.84 17.67 -24.20
N HIS A 108 9.10 18.83 -23.60
CA HIS A 108 8.83 20.17 -24.15
C HIS A 108 7.40 20.33 -24.71
N SER A 109 6.41 19.71 -24.06
CA SER A 109 5.00 19.72 -24.49
C SER A 109 4.07 19.77 -23.29
N LEU A 110 2.97 20.51 -23.41
CA LEU A 110 1.88 20.52 -22.43
C LEU A 110 1.11 19.19 -22.42
N LEU A 111 1.13 18.45 -23.53
CA LEU A 111 0.49 17.15 -23.69
C LEU A 111 1.53 16.04 -23.56
N ILE A 112 1.65 15.48 -22.36
CA ILE A 112 2.65 14.46 -22.03
C ILE A 112 2.23 13.03 -22.40
N SER A 113 0.95 12.80 -22.74
CA SER A 113 0.40 11.49 -23.07
C SER A 113 -0.48 11.59 -24.33
N PRO A 114 -0.40 10.62 -25.26
CA PRO A 114 -1.28 10.55 -26.43
C PRO A 114 -2.70 10.08 -26.08
N SER A 115 -3.01 9.93 -24.79
CA SER A 115 -4.30 9.38 -24.34
C SER A 115 -5.47 10.31 -24.65
N PRO A 116 -6.64 9.76 -25.03
CA PRO A 116 -7.85 10.54 -25.20
C PRO A 116 -8.23 11.31 -23.92
N TRP A 117 -8.64 12.57 -24.06
CA TRP A 117 -8.94 13.46 -22.93
C TRP A 117 -9.99 12.90 -21.96
N HIS A 118 -10.97 12.13 -22.45
CA HIS A 118 -12.01 11.52 -21.61
C HIS A 118 -11.43 10.52 -20.59
N LYS A 119 -10.19 10.05 -20.74
CA LYS A 119 -9.54 9.17 -19.77
C LYS A 119 -8.99 9.90 -18.54
N ILE A 120 -9.03 11.24 -18.51
CA ILE A 120 -8.61 12.04 -17.35
C ILE A 120 -9.41 11.70 -16.08
N TRP A 121 -10.64 11.17 -16.22
CA TRP A 121 -11.42 10.66 -15.09
C TRP A 121 -10.68 9.56 -14.33
N LEU A 122 -9.88 8.73 -15.02
CA LEU A 122 -9.04 7.73 -14.35
C LEU A 122 -8.04 8.40 -13.42
N THR A 123 -7.39 9.49 -13.86
CA THR A 123 -6.49 10.28 -13.03
C THR A 123 -7.20 10.94 -11.86
N ILE A 124 -8.36 11.54 -12.08
CA ILE A 124 -9.15 12.15 -11.00
C ILE A 124 -9.45 11.13 -9.90
N PHE A 125 -9.70 9.86 -10.25
CA PHE A 125 -9.98 8.81 -9.28
C PHE A 125 -8.75 7.97 -8.87
N GLY A 126 -7.54 8.30 -9.32
CA GLY A 126 -6.32 7.53 -9.02
C GLY A 126 -6.34 6.10 -9.60
N MET A 127 -7.04 5.91 -10.71
CA MET A 127 -7.35 4.62 -11.34
C MET A 127 -6.45 4.28 -12.52
N ASP A 128 -5.58 5.20 -12.97
CA ASP A 128 -4.74 5.02 -14.15
C ASP A 128 -3.97 3.69 -14.10
N GLY A 129 -3.17 3.49 -13.04
CA GLY A 129 -2.34 2.29 -12.88
C GLY A 129 -3.14 1.00 -12.80
N TYR A 130 -4.35 1.07 -12.24
CA TYR A 130 -5.22 -0.08 -12.10
C TYR A 130 -5.80 -0.52 -13.44
N PHE A 131 -6.15 0.41 -14.32
CA PHE A 131 -6.74 0.12 -15.64
C PHE A 131 -5.73 0.11 -16.80
N LEU A 132 -4.43 0.21 -16.53
CA LEU A 132 -3.39 0.10 -17.56
C LEU A 132 -3.48 -1.18 -18.40
N TYR A 133 -3.96 -2.29 -17.82
CA TYR A 133 -4.13 -3.55 -18.55
C TYR A 133 -5.24 -3.50 -19.63
N ARG A 134 -6.16 -2.53 -19.56
CA ARG A 134 -7.25 -2.34 -20.54
C ARG A 134 -6.89 -1.36 -21.63
N SER A 135 -6.22 -0.26 -21.28
CA SER A 135 -5.86 0.75 -22.27
C SER A 135 -4.82 1.73 -21.73
N VAL A 136 -4.04 2.31 -22.64
CA VAL A 136 -3.14 3.44 -22.35
C VAL A 136 -3.96 4.63 -21.83
N ASN A 137 -3.46 5.28 -20.78
CA ASN A 137 -4.10 6.40 -20.09
C ASN A 137 -3.03 7.41 -19.59
N PHE A 138 -3.39 8.29 -18.67
CA PHE A 138 -2.50 9.34 -18.15
C PHE A 138 -1.69 8.88 -16.92
N TYR A 139 -1.39 7.59 -16.84
CA TYR A 139 -0.54 7.03 -15.79
C TYR A 139 0.80 7.73 -15.70
N LEU A 140 1.15 8.17 -14.48
CA LEU A 140 2.39 8.88 -14.23
C LEU A 140 2.97 8.52 -12.86
N ILE A 141 2.13 8.56 -11.84
CA ILE A 141 2.48 8.20 -10.46
C ILE A 141 1.45 7.27 -9.86
N GLY A 142 1.82 6.67 -8.73
CA GLY A 142 1.05 5.71 -7.98
C GLY A 142 1.00 4.36 -8.66
N GLU A 143 1.29 3.29 -7.94
CA GLU A 143 1.16 1.95 -8.51
C GLU A 143 -0.32 1.58 -8.72
N TRP A 144 -0.57 0.51 -9.47
CA TRP A 144 -1.87 -0.14 -9.59
C TRP A 144 -2.58 -0.40 -8.25
N PHE A 145 -1.82 -0.52 -7.15
CA PHE A 145 -2.34 -0.65 -5.79
C PHE A 145 -3.26 0.52 -5.39
N LEU A 146 -2.97 1.76 -5.81
CA LEU A 146 -3.76 2.94 -5.46
C LEU A 146 -5.22 2.79 -5.94
N GLY A 147 -5.41 2.46 -7.22
CA GLY A 147 -6.75 2.25 -7.75
C GLY A 147 -7.45 1.07 -7.08
N ALA A 148 -6.73 -0.04 -6.88
CA ALA A 148 -7.26 -1.21 -6.19
C ALA A 148 -7.73 -0.90 -4.75
N ILE A 149 -6.95 -0.17 -3.95
CA ILE A 149 -7.33 0.15 -2.58
C ILE A 149 -8.49 1.15 -2.51
N VAL A 150 -8.57 2.09 -3.46
CA VAL A 150 -9.72 2.99 -3.59
C VAL A 150 -11.00 2.19 -3.87
N LEU A 151 -10.95 1.22 -4.79
CA LEU A 151 -12.09 0.32 -5.06
C LEU A 151 -12.49 -0.50 -3.83
N VAL A 152 -11.51 -1.08 -3.11
CA VAL A 152 -11.78 -1.82 -1.86
C VAL A 152 -12.43 -0.92 -0.80
N TYR A 153 -11.97 0.32 -0.64
CA TYR A 153 -12.60 1.27 0.27
C TYR A 153 -14.01 1.66 -0.17
N LEU A 154 -14.29 1.76 -1.47
CA LEU A 154 -15.63 2.05 -1.98
C LEU A 154 -16.62 0.98 -1.54
N ILE A 155 -16.25 -0.30 -1.65
CA ILE A 155 -17.09 -1.45 -1.24
C ILE A 155 -16.98 -1.79 0.25
N TYR A 156 -16.18 -1.05 1.04
CA TYR A 156 -15.93 -1.37 2.44
C TYR A 156 -17.18 -1.50 3.31
N PRO A 157 -18.22 -0.63 3.22
CA PRO A 157 -19.42 -0.80 4.04
C PRO A 157 -20.12 -2.15 3.80
N LEU A 158 -20.14 -2.64 2.56
CA LEU A 158 -20.67 -3.96 2.23
C LEU A 158 -19.79 -5.08 2.80
N ILE A 159 -18.47 -4.97 2.65
CA ILE A 159 -17.51 -5.92 3.25
C ILE A 159 -17.72 -5.99 4.76
N LEU A 160 -17.81 -4.83 5.43
CA LEU A 160 -17.98 -4.73 6.87
C LEU A 160 -19.29 -5.39 7.32
N TRP A 161 -20.40 -5.12 6.63
CA TRP A 161 -21.69 -5.73 6.93
C TRP A 161 -21.65 -7.26 6.81
N LEU A 162 -21.03 -7.80 5.74
CA LEU A 162 -20.84 -9.25 5.57
C LEU A 162 -19.91 -9.82 6.66
N PHE A 163 -18.85 -9.09 6.99
CA PHE A 163 -17.82 -9.50 7.95
C PHE A 163 -18.33 -9.54 9.40
N GLU A 164 -19.24 -8.64 9.78
CA GLU A 164 -19.91 -8.68 11.09
C GLU A 164 -20.88 -9.86 11.19
N LYS A 165 -21.51 -10.29 10.09
CA LYS A 165 -22.42 -11.44 10.08
C LYS A 165 -21.70 -12.79 10.05
N LYS A 166 -20.79 -12.98 9.08
CA LYS A 166 -20.14 -14.27 8.82
C LYS A 166 -18.68 -14.09 8.38
N PRO A 167 -17.77 -13.70 9.31
CA PRO A 167 -16.38 -13.36 8.98
C PRO A 167 -15.60 -14.50 8.32
N VAL A 168 -15.69 -15.71 8.89
CA VAL A 168 -14.95 -16.89 8.41
C VAL A 168 -15.46 -17.32 7.05
N LEU A 169 -16.79 -17.29 6.83
CA LEU A 169 -17.38 -17.60 5.52
C LEU A 169 -16.94 -16.60 4.46
N LEU A 170 -17.04 -15.29 4.75
CA LEU A 170 -16.59 -14.24 3.83
C LEU A 170 -15.13 -14.43 3.43
N PHE A 171 -14.25 -14.63 4.42
CA PHE A 171 -12.84 -14.89 4.17
C PHE A 171 -12.62 -16.14 3.31
N THR A 172 -13.25 -17.26 3.68
CA THR A 172 -13.08 -18.54 2.96
C THR A 172 -13.57 -18.43 1.51
N VAL A 173 -14.71 -17.77 1.28
CA VAL A 173 -15.23 -17.51 -0.06
C VAL A 173 -14.27 -16.63 -0.86
N LEU A 174 -13.79 -15.51 -0.30
CA LEU A 174 -12.87 -14.61 -1.00
C LEU A 174 -11.54 -15.29 -1.35
N VAL A 175 -11.01 -16.13 -0.46
CA VAL A 175 -9.80 -16.92 -0.72
C VAL A 175 -10.05 -17.96 -1.80
N ALA A 176 -11.18 -18.69 -1.76
CA ALA A 176 -11.52 -19.63 -2.82
C ALA A 176 -11.65 -18.92 -4.18
N LEU A 177 -12.37 -17.79 -4.22
CA LEU A 177 -12.54 -17.01 -5.43
C LEU A 177 -11.19 -16.47 -5.96
N SER A 178 -10.27 -16.05 -5.09
CA SER A 178 -8.94 -15.57 -5.51
C SER A 178 -8.01 -16.67 -6.03
N VAL A 179 -8.31 -17.95 -5.73
CA VAL A 179 -7.62 -19.11 -6.32
C VAL A 179 -8.14 -19.42 -7.71
N PHE A 180 -9.46 -19.41 -7.91
CA PHE A 180 -10.06 -19.95 -9.13
C PHE A 180 -10.37 -18.89 -10.20
N LEU A 181 -10.87 -17.71 -9.80
CA LEU A 181 -11.37 -16.73 -10.76
C LEU A 181 -10.27 -15.94 -11.48
N PRO A 182 -9.19 -15.47 -10.81
CA PRO A 182 -8.21 -14.63 -11.50
C PRO A 182 -7.39 -15.35 -12.57
N TYR A 183 -7.47 -16.68 -12.64
CA TYR A 183 -6.85 -17.50 -13.69
C TYR A 183 -7.85 -17.91 -14.78
N SER A 184 -9.11 -17.50 -14.67
CA SER A 184 -10.13 -17.75 -15.68
C SER A 184 -10.03 -16.75 -16.83
N VAL A 185 -10.52 -17.15 -18.01
CA VAL A 185 -10.59 -16.30 -19.22
C VAL A 185 -11.43 -15.03 -19.04
N PHE A 186 -12.23 -14.94 -17.96
CA PHE A 186 -13.09 -13.78 -17.68
C PHE A 186 -12.32 -12.57 -17.14
N PHE A 187 -11.09 -12.76 -16.65
CA PHE A 187 -10.29 -11.68 -16.06
C PHE A 187 -8.97 -11.48 -16.81
N GLU A 188 -8.85 -10.36 -17.53
CA GLU A 188 -7.60 -9.92 -18.17
C GLU A 188 -6.57 -9.38 -17.17
N ILE A 189 -7.01 -9.03 -15.96
CA ILE A 189 -6.13 -8.50 -14.91
C ILE A 189 -5.40 -9.63 -14.19
N GLY A 190 -4.09 -9.47 -14.00
CA GLY A 190 -3.25 -10.46 -13.33
C GLY A 190 -3.73 -10.81 -11.91
N PRO A 191 -3.44 -12.03 -11.41
CA PRO A 191 -4.09 -12.60 -10.24
C PRO A 191 -3.87 -11.82 -8.95
N PHE A 192 -2.68 -11.23 -8.77
CA PHE A 192 -2.32 -10.41 -7.61
C PHE A 192 -2.92 -8.99 -7.65
N ARG A 193 -3.32 -8.52 -8.84
CA ARG A 193 -3.94 -7.22 -9.06
C ARG A 193 -5.47 -7.30 -9.09
N ASN A 194 -6.03 -8.51 -9.20
CA ASN A 194 -7.46 -8.73 -9.22
C ASN A 194 -8.12 -8.24 -7.92
N LEU A 195 -9.25 -7.52 -8.04
CA LEU A 195 -9.93 -6.91 -6.90
C LEU A 195 -10.38 -7.93 -5.84
N ILE A 196 -10.72 -9.15 -6.26
CA ILE A 196 -11.11 -10.25 -5.37
C ILE A 196 -9.92 -10.62 -4.48
N THR A 197 -8.73 -10.79 -5.07
CA THR A 197 -7.48 -11.06 -4.34
C THR A 197 -7.15 -9.93 -3.38
N CYS A 198 -7.22 -8.67 -3.84
CA CYS A 198 -6.99 -7.50 -2.99
C CYS A 198 -7.96 -7.45 -1.80
N THR A 199 -9.23 -7.80 -2.02
CA THR A 199 -10.26 -7.84 -0.99
C THR A 199 -10.06 -9.02 -0.03
N ALA A 200 -9.60 -10.17 -0.51
CA ALA A 200 -9.22 -11.31 0.35
C ALA A 200 -8.07 -10.90 1.31
N CYS A 201 -7.01 -10.27 0.80
CA CYS A 201 -5.93 -9.73 1.62
C CYS A 201 -6.45 -8.68 2.63
N PHE A 202 -7.34 -7.80 2.20
CA PHE A 202 -7.93 -6.78 3.05
C PHE A 202 -8.75 -7.39 4.21
N VAL A 203 -9.64 -8.33 3.91
CA VAL A 203 -10.46 -9.05 4.91
C VAL A 203 -9.58 -9.88 5.85
N THR A 204 -8.46 -10.42 5.37
CA THR A 204 -7.44 -11.05 6.22
C THR A 204 -6.96 -10.09 7.31
N GLY A 205 -6.67 -8.84 6.94
CA GLY A 205 -6.35 -7.77 7.90
C GLY A 205 -7.45 -7.54 8.93
N MET A 206 -8.71 -7.52 8.48
CA MET A 206 -9.86 -7.35 9.38
C MET A 206 -9.98 -8.52 10.38
N LEU A 207 -9.77 -9.77 9.94
CA LEU A 207 -9.70 -10.94 10.83
C LEU A 207 -8.60 -10.80 11.86
N MET A 208 -7.40 -10.40 11.42
CA MET A 208 -6.26 -10.19 12.30
C MET A 208 -6.53 -9.09 13.34
N ALA A 209 -7.27 -8.04 12.97
CA ALA A 209 -7.67 -6.99 13.90
C ALA A 209 -8.73 -7.45 14.91
N ARG A 210 -9.72 -8.25 14.47
CA ARG A 210 -10.74 -8.84 15.34
C ARG A 210 -10.12 -9.80 16.36
N TYR A 211 -9.20 -10.67 15.92
CA TYR A 211 -8.53 -11.66 16.77
C TYR A 211 -7.15 -11.20 17.26
N ARG A 212 -6.92 -9.88 17.37
CA ARG A 212 -5.60 -9.31 17.71
C ARG A 212 -4.99 -9.80 19.02
N GLN A 213 -5.82 -10.19 19.99
CA GLN A 213 -5.37 -10.76 21.26
C GLN A 213 -4.69 -12.12 21.05
N VAL A 214 -5.20 -12.92 20.10
CA VAL A 214 -4.61 -14.22 19.77
C VAL A 214 -3.25 -14.02 19.12
N LEU A 215 -3.09 -13.00 18.26
CA LEU A 215 -1.82 -12.65 17.61
C LEU A 215 -0.68 -12.29 18.58
N GLN A 216 -0.97 -11.99 19.85
CA GLN A 216 0.05 -11.70 20.87
C GLN A 216 0.71 -12.96 21.43
N ARG A 217 0.16 -14.16 21.15
CA ARG A 217 0.72 -15.42 21.63
C ARG A 217 2.09 -15.69 20.99
N ARG A 218 3.11 -15.95 21.82
CA ARG A 218 4.49 -16.22 21.37
C ARG A 218 4.58 -17.35 20.34
N ILE A 219 3.74 -18.38 20.47
CA ILE A 219 3.70 -19.51 19.53
C ILE A 219 3.37 -19.06 18.10
N LEU A 220 2.49 -18.06 17.92
CA LEU A 220 2.14 -17.57 16.59
C LEU A 220 3.26 -16.77 15.96
N PHE A 221 4.07 -16.06 16.76
CA PHE A 221 5.27 -15.40 16.27
C PHE A 221 6.26 -16.43 15.71
N TRP A 222 6.60 -17.46 16.49
CA TRP A 222 7.57 -18.48 16.06
C TRP A 222 7.06 -19.32 14.90
N ALA A 223 5.78 -19.71 14.91
CA ALA A 223 5.16 -20.40 13.79
C ALA A 223 5.17 -19.53 12.52
N SER A 224 4.84 -18.24 12.63
CA SER A 224 4.89 -17.31 11.50
C SER A 224 6.31 -17.08 11.00
N LEU A 225 7.29 -16.99 11.88
CA LEU A 225 8.69 -16.86 11.51
C LEU A 225 9.19 -18.09 10.77
N PHE A 226 8.85 -19.29 11.25
CA PHE A 226 9.18 -20.54 10.57
C PHE A 226 8.54 -20.62 9.19
N ILE A 227 7.23 -20.33 9.08
CA ILE A 227 6.50 -20.34 7.79
C ILE A 227 7.10 -19.31 6.82
N LEU A 228 7.45 -18.11 7.31
CA LEU A 228 8.05 -17.07 6.48
C LEU A 228 9.42 -17.50 5.95
N ILE A 229 10.31 -17.99 6.82
CA ILE A 229 11.64 -18.47 6.42
C ILE A 229 11.49 -19.66 5.46
N ALA A 230 10.65 -20.63 5.79
CA ALA A 230 10.41 -21.79 4.94
C ALA A 230 9.88 -21.37 3.56
N GLY A 231 8.91 -20.47 3.51
CA GLY A 231 8.34 -19.95 2.27
C GLY A 231 9.31 -19.09 1.44
N ILE A 232 10.32 -18.48 2.05
CA ILE A 232 11.36 -17.74 1.33
C ILE A 232 12.33 -18.70 0.61
N PHE A 233 12.75 -19.78 1.27
CA PHE A 233 13.83 -20.65 0.79
C PHE A 233 13.38 -21.95 0.12
N PHE A 234 12.22 -22.49 0.49
CA PHE A 234 11.75 -23.78 0.00
C PHE A 234 10.48 -23.61 -0.83
N PRO A 235 10.48 -24.00 -2.12
CA PRO A 235 9.29 -23.93 -2.95
C PRO A 235 8.24 -24.92 -2.42
N VAL A 236 6.99 -24.50 -2.37
CA VAL A 236 5.85 -25.39 -2.06
C VAL A 236 5.47 -26.09 -3.37
N PRO A 237 5.68 -27.41 -3.50
CA PRO A 237 5.34 -28.13 -4.73
C PRO A 237 3.84 -27.95 -5.03
N VAL A 238 3.48 -27.83 -6.32
CA VAL A 238 2.10 -27.67 -6.83
C VAL A 238 1.53 -26.24 -6.78
N ILE A 239 1.84 -25.45 -5.75
CA ILE A 239 1.20 -24.13 -5.54
C ILE A 239 2.18 -22.96 -5.44
N SER A 240 3.45 -23.15 -5.77
CA SER A 240 4.41 -22.04 -5.83
C SER A 240 3.95 -20.96 -6.83
N LYS A 241 4.24 -19.69 -6.52
CA LYS A 241 3.83 -18.51 -7.30
C LYS A 241 2.32 -18.29 -7.41
N THR A 242 1.52 -18.95 -6.57
CA THR A 242 0.06 -18.75 -6.50
C THR A 242 -0.35 -17.78 -5.39
N VAL A 243 -1.58 -17.26 -5.49
CA VAL A 243 -2.17 -16.33 -4.52
C VAL A 243 -2.24 -16.91 -3.10
N PRO A 244 -2.67 -18.17 -2.87
CA PRO A 244 -2.71 -18.74 -1.52
C PRO A 244 -1.37 -18.72 -0.79
N VAL A 245 -0.30 -19.19 -1.43
CA VAL A 245 1.03 -19.25 -0.78
C VAL A 245 1.52 -17.84 -0.44
N ALA A 246 1.37 -16.90 -1.38
CA ALA A 246 1.72 -15.51 -1.14
C ALA A 246 0.88 -14.86 -0.03
N LEU A 247 -0.41 -15.21 0.10
CA LEU A 247 -1.28 -14.74 1.18
C LEU A 247 -0.82 -15.29 2.54
N PHE A 248 -0.51 -16.58 2.64
CA PHE A 248 0.04 -17.17 3.87
C PHE A 248 1.36 -16.51 4.25
N MET A 249 2.25 -16.30 3.28
CA MET A 249 3.49 -15.58 3.51
C MET A 249 3.24 -14.13 3.95
N ALA A 250 2.26 -13.43 3.38
CA ALA A 250 1.91 -12.06 3.78
C ALA A 250 1.35 -12.00 5.21
N ILE A 251 0.54 -12.99 5.63
CA ILE A 251 0.07 -13.13 7.02
C ILE A 251 1.25 -13.34 7.96
N SER A 252 2.13 -14.28 7.63
CA SER A 252 3.32 -14.57 8.44
C SER A 252 4.24 -13.36 8.52
N PHE A 253 4.48 -12.69 7.41
CA PHE A 253 5.26 -11.45 7.33
C PHE A 253 4.65 -10.35 8.19
N PHE A 254 3.33 -10.13 8.12
CA PHE A 254 2.64 -9.17 8.97
C PHE A 254 2.87 -9.47 10.46
N VAL A 255 2.68 -10.71 10.90
CA VAL A 255 2.80 -11.09 12.33
C VAL A 255 4.23 -10.85 12.82
N VAL A 256 5.23 -11.31 12.06
CA VAL A 256 6.64 -11.16 12.43
C VAL A 256 7.04 -9.69 12.45
N MET A 257 6.76 -8.94 11.37
CA MET A 257 7.16 -7.54 11.26
C MET A 257 6.43 -6.65 12.26
N LYS A 258 5.14 -6.87 12.50
CA LYS A 258 4.42 -6.13 13.55
C LYS A 258 5.07 -6.36 14.92
N LYS A 259 5.47 -7.61 15.23
CA LYS A 259 6.12 -7.90 16.51
C LYS A 259 7.51 -7.28 16.63
N ILE A 260 8.32 -7.34 15.57
CA ILE A 260 9.62 -6.65 15.51
C ILE A 260 9.42 -5.14 15.69
N GLY A 261 8.43 -4.57 15.01
CA GLY A 261 8.04 -3.17 15.15
C GLY A 261 7.68 -2.81 16.59
N GLU A 262 6.86 -3.60 17.27
CA GLU A 262 6.53 -3.39 18.69
C GLU A 262 7.79 -3.39 19.58
N LEU A 263 8.71 -4.32 19.35
CA LEU A 263 9.96 -4.42 20.13
C LEU A 263 10.84 -3.19 19.92
N LEU A 264 10.96 -2.72 18.68
CA LEU A 264 11.74 -1.55 18.33
C LEU A 264 11.08 -0.24 18.83
N GLU A 265 9.75 -0.11 18.79
CA GLU A 265 9.07 1.06 19.36
C GLU A 265 9.26 1.13 20.89
N ASN A 266 9.33 -0.02 21.55
CA ASN A 266 9.53 -0.10 22.99
C ASN A 266 11.00 0.01 23.42
N SER A 267 11.97 -0.08 22.49
CA SER A 267 13.41 -0.02 22.84
C SER A 267 13.91 1.39 23.16
N GLY A 268 13.20 2.42 22.68
CA GLY A 268 13.48 3.80 23.06
C GLY A 268 12.73 4.86 22.25
N LYS A 269 12.63 6.07 22.80
CA LYS A 269 11.92 7.20 22.18
C LYS A 269 12.49 7.63 20.81
N TRP A 270 13.74 7.32 20.52
CA TRP A 270 14.33 7.61 19.21
C TRP A 270 13.81 6.63 18.15
N CYS A 271 13.82 5.33 18.44
CA CYS A 271 13.27 4.30 17.56
C CYS A 271 11.78 4.54 17.27
N GLU A 272 10.99 4.85 18.30
CA GLU A 272 9.58 5.19 18.14
C GLU A 272 9.39 6.38 17.17
N ARG A 273 10.19 7.44 17.32
CA ARG A 273 10.14 8.61 16.43
C ARG A 273 10.49 8.27 14.98
N VAL A 274 11.51 7.45 14.76
CA VAL A 274 11.90 6.97 13.42
C VAL A 274 10.75 6.18 12.79
N MET A 275 10.07 5.33 13.55
CA MET A 275 8.94 4.54 13.06
C MET A 275 7.73 5.40 12.74
N LEU A 276 7.40 6.35 13.61
CA LEU A 276 6.34 7.33 13.35
C LEU A 276 6.64 8.18 12.11
N PHE A 277 7.90 8.55 11.90
CA PHE A 277 8.34 9.24 10.69
C PHE A 277 8.15 8.34 9.46
N GLY A 278 8.66 7.11 9.50
CA GLY A 278 8.54 6.14 8.42
C GLY A 278 7.09 5.86 8.03
N GLY A 279 6.21 5.67 9.00
CA GLY A 279 4.77 5.49 8.77
C GLY A 279 4.11 6.65 8.04
N LYS A 280 4.50 7.90 8.36
CA LYS A 280 3.98 9.11 7.70
C LYS A 280 4.39 9.19 6.23
N ILE A 281 5.63 8.81 5.91
CA ILE A 281 6.17 8.92 4.55
C ILE A 281 5.94 7.65 3.70
N SER A 282 5.42 6.57 4.28
CA SER A 282 5.26 5.29 3.57
C SER A 282 4.35 5.38 2.34
N TYR A 283 3.20 6.06 2.46
CA TYR A 283 2.27 6.26 1.34
C TYR A 283 2.85 7.13 0.22
N PRO A 284 3.39 8.34 0.47
CA PRO A 284 3.99 9.13 -0.59
C PRO A 284 5.21 8.43 -1.20
N MET A 285 5.99 7.70 -0.41
CA MET A 285 7.12 6.92 -0.92
C MET A 285 6.65 5.82 -1.87
N PHE A 286 5.52 5.16 -1.56
CA PHE A 286 4.85 4.17 -2.42
C PHE A 286 4.16 4.78 -3.66
N LEU A 287 4.02 6.10 -3.69
CA LEU A 287 3.40 6.80 -4.81
C LEU A 287 4.42 7.19 -5.90
N VAL A 288 5.64 7.56 -5.50
CA VAL A 288 6.61 8.22 -6.40
C VAL A 288 7.87 7.39 -6.68
N GLN A 289 8.02 6.20 -6.08
CA GLN A 289 9.26 5.42 -6.15
C GLN A 289 9.71 5.14 -7.57
N HIS A 290 8.82 4.75 -8.48
CA HIS A 290 9.21 4.37 -9.85
C HIS A 290 9.70 5.60 -10.62
N VAL A 291 9.10 6.78 -10.41
CA VAL A 291 9.58 8.03 -11.03
C VAL A 291 10.99 8.35 -10.54
N VAL A 292 11.23 8.27 -9.23
CA VAL A 292 12.56 8.50 -8.64
C VAL A 292 13.58 7.49 -9.17
N ILE A 293 13.25 6.21 -9.17
CA ILE A 293 14.11 5.13 -9.67
C ILE A 293 14.49 5.38 -11.13
N MET A 294 13.51 5.67 -11.99
CA MET A 294 13.76 5.90 -13.41
C MET A 294 14.65 7.13 -13.65
N LYS A 295 14.47 8.20 -12.86
CA LYS A 295 15.33 9.39 -12.90
C LYS A 295 16.77 9.08 -12.47
N VAL A 296 16.96 8.26 -11.44
CA VAL A 296 18.30 7.87 -10.97
C VAL A 296 18.98 6.96 -12.00
N LEU A 297 18.28 5.95 -12.52
CA LEU A 297 18.82 5.02 -13.50
C LEU A 297 19.08 5.68 -14.86
N ALA A 298 18.38 6.77 -15.19
CA ALA A 298 18.68 7.57 -16.38
C ALA A 298 20.06 8.27 -16.34
N ILE A 299 20.64 8.45 -15.15
CA ILE A 299 22.02 8.97 -15.01
C ILE A 299 23.01 7.93 -15.55
N ASN A 300 22.89 6.69 -15.08
CA ASN A 300 23.68 5.55 -15.52
C ASN A 300 23.09 4.24 -14.97
N ASN A 301 22.53 3.40 -15.85
CA ASN A 301 22.03 2.07 -15.48
C ASN A 301 23.14 1.02 -15.60
N SER A 302 24.18 1.14 -14.77
CA SER A 302 25.32 0.23 -14.85
C SER A 302 24.94 -1.21 -14.51
N SER A 303 25.44 -2.17 -15.29
CA SER A 303 25.36 -3.60 -14.98
C SER A 303 26.32 -4.05 -13.88
N ASP A 304 27.30 -3.21 -13.52
CA ASP A 304 28.21 -3.48 -12.41
C ASP A 304 27.46 -3.41 -11.07
N LYS A 305 27.59 -4.46 -10.24
CA LYS A 305 26.82 -4.59 -9.00
C LYS A 305 27.20 -3.55 -7.95
N PHE A 306 28.48 -3.15 -7.88
CA PHE A 306 28.90 -2.17 -6.89
C PHE A 306 28.37 -0.78 -7.24
N CYS A 307 28.50 -0.38 -8.51
CA CYS A 307 27.94 0.85 -9.04
C CYS A 307 26.41 0.88 -8.89
N SER A 308 25.73 -0.20 -9.28
CA SER A 308 24.28 -0.36 -9.15
C SER A 308 23.80 -0.30 -7.70
N LEU A 309 24.54 -0.86 -6.75
CA LEU A 309 24.24 -0.72 -5.31
C LEU A 309 24.28 0.75 -4.87
N GLY A 310 25.24 1.54 -5.38
CA GLY A 310 25.29 2.98 -5.17
C GLY A 310 24.03 3.69 -5.66
N TYR A 311 23.55 3.35 -6.86
CA TYR A 311 22.30 3.90 -7.41
C TYR A 311 21.05 3.42 -6.67
N LEU A 312 21.04 2.20 -6.13
CA LEU A 312 19.96 1.72 -5.26
C LEU A 312 19.87 2.55 -3.97
N LEU A 313 21.01 2.78 -3.31
CA LEU A 313 21.06 3.58 -2.09
C LEU A 313 20.65 5.03 -2.38
N LEU A 314 21.09 5.60 -3.49
CA LEU A 314 20.65 6.93 -3.93
C LEU A 314 19.15 6.97 -4.19
N SER A 315 18.59 5.96 -4.86
CA SER A 315 17.14 5.84 -5.13
C SER A 315 16.32 5.78 -3.83
N LEU A 316 16.80 5.05 -2.82
CA LEU A 316 16.17 4.98 -1.50
C LEU A 316 16.19 6.33 -0.78
N ILE A 317 17.35 7.00 -0.75
CA ILE A 317 17.50 8.30 -0.10
C ILE A 317 16.61 9.35 -0.78
N LEU A 318 16.65 9.44 -2.10
CA LEU A 318 15.83 10.39 -2.85
C LEU A 318 14.33 10.09 -2.73
N SER A 319 13.93 8.82 -2.67
CA SER A 319 12.53 8.44 -2.44
C SER A 319 12.04 8.89 -1.05
N ILE A 320 12.88 8.76 -0.01
CA ILE A 320 12.57 9.26 1.34
C ILE A 320 12.48 10.78 1.37
N VAL A 321 13.44 11.47 0.77
CA VAL A 321 13.48 12.94 0.72
C VAL A 321 12.27 13.50 -0.02
N PHE A 322 11.97 12.95 -1.20
CA PHE A 322 10.84 13.40 -2.00
C PHE A 322 9.50 13.08 -1.31
N ALA A 323 9.34 11.89 -0.73
CA ALA A 323 8.16 11.52 0.02
C ALA A 323 7.93 12.42 1.25
N TYR A 324 9.00 12.82 1.93
CA TYR A 324 8.94 13.77 3.03
C TYR A 324 8.54 15.17 2.55
N ALA A 325 9.17 15.69 1.49
CA ALA A 325 8.81 16.97 0.90
C ALA A 325 7.34 17.02 0.49
N LEU A 326 6.87 15.98 -0.19
CA LEU A 326 5.47 15.82 -0.58
C LEU A 326 4.52 15.81 0.63
N SER A 327 4.91 15.14 1.72
CA SER A 327 4.16 15.11 2.97
C SER A 327 4.03 16.50 3.61
N VAL A 328 5.12 17.27 3.62
CA VAL A 328 5.13 18.63 4.17
C VAL A 328 4.24 19.55 3.32
N ILE A 329 4.44 19.58 1.99
CA ILE A 329 3.67 20.43 1.07
C ILE A 329 2.18 20.12 1.17
N THR A 330 1.80 18.84 1.13
CA THR A 330 0.40 18.41 1.23
C THR A 330 -0.24 18.84 2.56
N ARG A 331 0.51 18.76 3.66
CA ARG A 331 0.03 19.19 4.98
C ARG A 331 -0.24 20.68 5.01
N GLU A 332 0.66 21.50 4.48
CA GLU A 332 0.47 22.95 4.47
C GLU A 332 -0.72 23.35 3.58
N ILE A 333 -0.89 22.74 2.42
CA ILE A 333 -2.08 22.94 1.56
C ILE A 333 -3.36 22.53 2.29
N SER A 334 -3.34 21.40 3.01
CA SER A 334 -4.49 20.92 3.77
C SER A 334 -4.86 21.81 4.97
N ASN A 335 -3.94 22.64 5.44
CA ASN A 335 -4.15 23.59 6.53
C ASN A 335 -4.74 24.92 6.06
N TRP A 336 -4.84 25.17 4.75
CA TRP A 336 -5.47 26.37 4.23
C TRP A 336 -6.95 26.45 4.62
N SER A 337 -7.41 27.67 4.91
CA SER A 337 -8.74 27.96 5.49
C SER A 337 -9.90 27.32 4.72
N LEU A 338 -9.82 27.29 3.38
CA LEU A 338 -10.79 26.64 2.49
C LEU A 338 -11.01 25.15 2.81
N PHE A 339 -9.93 24.40 3.10
CA PHE A 339 -10.00 22.98 3.46
C PHE A 339 -10.44 22.75 4.90
N GLN A 340 -10.15 23.68 5.81
CA GLN A 340 -10.57 23.60 7.20
C GLN A 340 -12.08 23.86 7.37
N VAL A 341 -12.60 24.93 6.75
CA VAL A 341 -14.03 25.28 6.80
C VAL A 341 -14.92 24.16 6.26
N THR A 342 -14.48 23.51 5.17
CA THR A 342 -15.20 22.37 4.58
C THR A 342 -15.19 21.17 5.52
N GLY A 343 -14.07 20.91 6.20
CA GLY A 343 -13.95 19.81 7.16
C GLY A 343 -14.75 20.00 8.45
N GLU A 344 -14.82 21.22 8.97
CA GLU A 344 -15.60 21.54 10.18
C GLU A 344 -17.10 21.47 9.92
N LYS A 345 -17.59 22.04 8.81
CA LYS A 345 -19.00 21.93 8.41
C LYS A 345 -19.46 20.48 8.24
N ILE A 346 -18.61 19.65 7.63
CA ILE A 346 -18.83 18.20 7.52
C ILE A 346 -18.90 17.59 8.93
N LYS A 347 -17.90 17.83 9.78
CA LYS A 347 -17.84 17.24 11.14
C LYS A 347 -19.03 17.67 12.03
N GLU A 348 -19.46 18.93 11.96
CA GLU A 348 -20.61 19.44 12.71
C GLU A 348 -21.93 18.82 12.25
N LYS A 349 -22.10 18.62 10.93
CA LYS A 349 -23.28 17.96 10.36
C LYS A 349 -23.42 16.50 10.79
N PHE A 350 -22.35 15.86 11.25
CA PHE A 350 -22.31 14.45 11.66
C PHE A 350 -22.17 14.24 13.18
N ARG A 351 -22.20 15.33 13.98
CA ARG A 351 -22.23 15.27 15.45
C ARG A 351 -23.65 15.33 16.02
N LYS A 352 -24.63 15.65 15.15
CA LYS A 352 -26.07 15.46 15.35
C LYS A 352 -26.49 14.17 14.67
#